data_AF-A0A6G6K9D7-F1
#
_entry.id   AF-A0A6G6K9D7-F1
#
_cell.length_a   1.000
_cell.length_b   1.000
_cell.length_c   1.000
_cell.angle_alpha   90.00
_cell.angle_beta   90.00
_cell.angle_gamma   90.00
#
_symmetry.space_group_name_H-M   'P 1'
#
loop_
_entity.id
_entity.type
_entity.pdbx_description
1 polymer ?
#
loop_
_entity_poly.entity_id
_entity_poly.type
_entity_poly.pdbx_seq_one_letter_code
_entity_poly.pdbx_strand_id
1 'polypeptide(L)'
;MDPEVLKERTDELLERTLRLEVEIEMRTREIESVKTFSRLATGGKRPDYRQFSDEELRTIFELGMTTPSFNDLPVDIGRNGMPTEDSHPYNYRTFVDMHGVPTFNYNDLSRSDLIEVIDSFLEHHNYDVDPMEIARAQDNMIEKRSMHLSGTHSALKERVKQLQEQQSGDIGQEYTDELLTEKINTSKEHLTTFEKKVKQTSLEVVQMALNQKLSSAQGKSPEEVHEIIEQAKAATRNQGLVGEDLDEVTETGLELNGIDLTGVDLSESDLTGIAIEAETLSKAHGLESVKGVSESTLELVSAFRTPEFARIKKYEAELDRLEKPGILDHLKAIRHGGIEGAKRHLLDKIDKAKIELTHKMDADLSAEVQQHDQASLERLEEKQEKLIQKTIAYREAKQTVKGTLSMEALSKTGIGGGMSQEDSEKLQKSREENLEIMSDNRAGHKKYKQNEKEIEALKKDISVRDKVGGRTKPEDNNPGRSVTL
;
A
#
# COMPACT_ATOMS: atom_id res chain seq x y z
N MET A 1 -10.76 49.38 -3.42
CA MET A 1 -12.08 48.71 -3.62
C MET A 1 -13.06 49.14 -2.52
N ASP A 2 -14.35 49.27 -2.83
CA ASP A 2 -15.38 49.58 -1.81
C ASP A 2 -15.46 48.44 -0.77
N PRO A 3 -15.50 48.73 0.55
CA PRO A 3 -15.60 47.72 1.60
C PRO A 3 -16.79 46.76 1.47
N GLU A 4 -17.93 47.20 0.95
CA GLU A 4 -19.10 46.34 0.73
C GLU A 4 -18.85 45.33 -0.40
N VAL A 5 -18.25 45.78 -1.50
CA VAL A 5 -17.88 44.92 -2.64
C VAL A 5 -16.82 43.90 -2.24
N LEU A 6 -15.88 44.29 -1.39
CA LEU A 6 -14.89 43.38 -0.84
C LEU A 6 -15.55 42.27 -0.02
N LYS A 7 -16.44 42.64 0.90
CA LYS A 7 -17.16 41.70 1.76
C LYS A 7 -17.99 40.72 0.93
N GLU A 8 -18.72 41.20 -0.07
CA GLU A 8 -19.51 40.35 -0.98
C GLU A 8 -18.64 39.32 -1.71
N ARG A 9 -17.46 39.73 -2.20
CA ARG A 9 -16.51 38.81 -2.85
C ARG A 9 -15.92 37.78 -1.87
N THR A 10 -15.60 38.20 -0.66
CA THR A 10 -15.14 37.29 0.41
C THR A 10 -16.22 36.26 0.73
N ASP A 11 -17.47 36.68 0.89
CA ASP A 11 -18.61 35.79 1.16
C ASP A 11 -18.83 34.79 0.00
N GLU A 12 -18.74 35.23 -1.26
CA GLU A 12 -18.82 34.36 -2.45
C GLU A 12 -17.69 33.31 -2.48
N LEU A 13 -16.46 33.71 -2.16
CA LEU A 13 -15.32 32.80 -2.10
C LEU A 13 -15.46 31.79 -0.96
N LEU A 14 -15.97 32.22 0.20
CA LEU A 14 -16.24 31.34 1.32
C LEU A 14 -17.30 30.28 0.97
N GLU A 15 -18.40 30.68 0.32
CA GLU A 15 -19.44 29.75 -0.12
C GLU A 15 -18.89 28.72 -1.13
N ARG A 16 -18.07 29.15 -2.09
CA ARG A 16 -17.42 28.24 -3.04
C ARG A 16 -16.47 27.26 -2.36
N THR A 17 -15.74 27.72 -1.35
CA THR A 17 -14.84 26.87 -0.56
C THR A 17 -15.62 25.80 0.18
N LEU A 18 -16.72 26.16 0.83
CA LEU A 18 -17.60 25.21 1.52
C LEU A 18 -18.23 24.18 0.56
N ARG A 19 -18.64 24.59 -0.64
CA ARG A 19 -19.13 23.65 -1.67
C ARG A 19 -18.06 22.66 -2.09
N LEU A 20 -16.81 23.13 -2.27
CA LEU A 20 -15.68 22.27 -2.59
C LEU A 20 -15.39 21.27 -1.47
N GLU A 21 -15.43 21.68 -0.20
CA GLU A 21 -15.27 20.78 0.96
C GLU A 21 -16.33 19.66 0.92
N VAL A 22 -17.61 20.00 0.75
CA VAL A 22 -18.71 19.03 0.66
C VAL A 22 -18.54 18.10 -0.54
N GLU A 23 -18.09 18.62 -1.69
CA GLU A 23 -17.85 17.80 -2.86
C GLU A 23 -16.69 16.82 -2.63
N ILE A 24 -15.56 17.27 -2.07
CA ILE A 24 -14.44 16.41 -1.71
C ILE A 24 -14.90 15.29 -0.77
N GLU A 25 -15.67 15.60 0.27
CA GLU A 25 -16.20 14.59 1.21
C GLU A 25 -17.15 13.59 0.53
N MET A 26 -18.03 14.07 -0.35
CA MET A 26 -18.93 13.20 -1.11
C MET A 26 -18.13 12.25 -2.01
N ARG A 27 -17.16 12.78 -2.77
CA ARG A 27 -16.29 11.96 -3.64
C ARG A 27 -15.42 11.00 -2.84
N THR A 28 -14.96 11.40 -1.65
CA THR A 28 -14.21 10.53 -0.73
C THR A 28 -15.01 9.29 -0.30
N ARG A 29 -16.34 9.43 -0.18
CA ARG A 29 -17.26 8.31 0.11
C ARG A 29 -17.48 7.43 -1.12
N GLU A 30 -17.63 8.03 -2.30
CA GLU A 30 -17.74 7.28 -3.57
C GLU A 30 -16.50 6.40 -3.84
N ILE A 31 -15.31 6.81 -3.40
CA ILE A 31 -14.10 5.98 -3.51
C ILE A 31 -14.20 4.68 -2.70
N GLU A 32 -14.83 4.68 -1.52
CA GLU A 32 -15.02 3.43 -0.78
C GLU A 32 -16.00 2.49 -1.50
N SER A 33 -16.97 3.11 -2.18
CA SER A 33 -18.01 2.47 -2.95
C SER A 33 -17.44 1.64 -4.11
N VAL A 34 -16.32 2.09 -4.68
CA VAL A 34 -15.53 1.39 -5.69
C VAL A 34 -14.96 0.07 -5.19
N LYS A 35 -14.47 0.00 -3.95
CA LYS A 35 -13.98 -1.26 -3.34
C LYS A 35 -15.10 -2.29 -3.16
N THR A 36 -16.31 -1.82 -2.91
CA THR A 36 -17.48 -2.70 -2.86
C THR A 36 -17.78 -3.28 -4.23
N PHE A 37 -17.69 -2.48 -5.29
CA PHE A 37 -17.98 -2.93 -6.65
C PHE A 37 -16.93 -3.93 -7.16
N SER A 38 -15.65 -3.79 -6.82
CA SER A 38 -14.62 -4.78 -7.20
C SER A 38 -14.87 -6.17 -6.61
N ARG A 39 -15.60 -6.28 -5.49
CA ARG A 39 -16.02 -7.58 -4.92
C ARG A 39 -17.06 -8.32 -5.78
N LEU A 40 -17.67 -7.66 -6.77
CA LEU A 40 -18.56 -8.30 -7.74
C LEU A 40 -17.82 -8.98 -8.88
N ALA A 41 -16.54 -8.70 -9.05
CA ALA A 41 -15.73 -9.41 -10.00
C ALA A 41 -15.53 -10.83 -9.43
N THR A 42 -16.32 -11.78 -9.90
CA THR A 42 -16.38 -13.15 -9.35
C THR A 42 -15.74 -14.18 -10.25
N GLY A 43 -15.25 -13.78 -11.42
CA GLY A 43 -14.61 -14.66 -12.40
C GLY A 43 -15.59 -15.70 -12.94
N GLY A 44 -16.75 -15.23 -13.40
CA GLY A 44 -17.79 -16.08 -14.02
C GLY A 44 -18.75 -16.74 -13.03
N LYS A 45 -18.69 -16.42 -11.73
CA LYS A 45 -19.56 -17.02 -10.71
C LYS A 45 -20.62 -16.03 -10.24
N ARG A 46 -21.85 -16.48 -10.00
CA ARG A 46 -22.85 -15.61 -9.38
C ARG A 46 -22.39 -15.15 -7.98
N PRO A 47 -22.37 -13.83 -7.67
CA PRO A 47 -21.98 -13.33 -6.34
C PRO A 47 -22.90 -13.84 -5.23
N ASP A 48 -22.34 -14.05 -4.03
CA ASP A 48 -23.13 -14.29 -2.83
C ASP A 48 -23.61 -12.96 -2.24
N TYR A 49 -24.76 -12.49 -2.71
CA TYR A 49 -25.34 -11.21 -2.29
C TYR A 49 -25.58 -11.10 -0.78
N ARG A 50 -25.59 -12.21 -0.02
CA ARG A 50 -25.73 -12.18 1.45
C ARG A 50 -24.55 -11.51 2.15
N GLN A 51 -23.41 -11.42 1.48
CA GLN A 51 -22.19 -10.80 1.99
C GLN A 51 -22.16 -9.28 1.79
N PHE A 52 -23.18 -8.72 1.15
CA PHE A 52 -23.33 -7.28 0.90
C PHE A 52 -24.46 -6.72 1.76
N SER A 53 -24.20 -5.61 2.42
CA SER A 53 -25.23 -4.79 3.07
C SER A 53 -26.14 -4.13 2.03
N ASP A 54 -27.30 -3.63 2.47
CA ASP A 54 -28.21 -2.92 1.56
C ASP A 54 -27.56 -1.67 0.96
N GLU A 55 -26.74 -0.96 1.74
CA GLU A 55 -26.01 0.22 1.29
C GLU A 55 -24.97 -0.11 0.22
N GLU A 56 -24.27 -1.24 0.38
CA GLU A 56 -23.32 -1.74 -0.62
C GLU A 56 -24.01 -2.12 -1.93
N LEU A 57 -25.19 -2.74 -1.86
CA LEU A 57 -25.98 -3.05 -3.06
C LEU A 57 -26.47 -1.79 -3.76
N ARG A 58 -26.94 -0.77 -3.01
CA ARG A 58 -27.33 0.52 -3.58
C ARG A 58 -26.15 1.22 -4.26
N THR A 59 -25.01 1.22 -3.58
CA THR A 59 -23.73 1.74 -4.08
C THR A 59 -23.34 1.07 -5.39
N ILE A 60 -23.40 -0.26 -5.44
CA ILE A 60 -23.09 -1.04 -6.63
C ILE A 60 -24.01 -0.64 -7.77
N PHE A 61 -25.30 -0.55 -7.49
CA PHE A 61 -26.30 -0.16 -8.47
C PHE A 61 -26.00 1.25 -9.01
N GLU A 62 -25.81 2.24 -8.14
CA GLU A 62 -25.50 3.62 -8.52
C GLU A 62 -24.20 3.73 -9.35
N LEU A 63 -23.17 2.97 -8.99
CA LEU A 63 -21.93 2.90 -9.78
C LEU A 63 -22.20 2.31 -11.16
N GLY A 64 -22.84 1.15 -11.25
CA GLY A 64 -23.20 0.52 -12.53
C GLY A 64 -24.00 1.47 -13.43
N MET A 65 -24.89 2.27 -12.84
CA MET A 65 -25.67 3.26 -13.55
C MET A 65 -24.87 4.46 -14.07
N THR A 66 -23.79 4.85 -13.38
CA THR A 66 -23.05 6.09 -13.68
C THR A 66 -21.78 5.85 -14.50
N THR A 67 -21.33 4.60 -14.61
CA THR A 67 -20.12 4.24 -15.34
C THR A 67 -20.43 4.02 -16.83
N PRO A 68 -19.88 4.84 -17.76
CA PRO A 68 -20.23 4.80 -19.18
C PRO A 68 -19.95 3.48 -19.89
N SER A 69 -18.87 2.78 -19.50
CA SER A 69 -18.53 1.46 -20.06
C SER A 69 -19.59 0.40 -19.81
N PHE A 70 -20.43 0.58 -18.78
CA PHE A 70 -21.58 -0.28 -18.52
C PHE A 70 -22.88 0.20 -19.21
N ASN A 71 -22.94 1.48 -19.61
CA ASN A 71 -24.09 2.07 -20.31
C ASN A 71 -24.01 1.99 -21.85
N ASP A 72 -22.82 1.76 -22.42
CA ASP A 72 -22.61 1.68 -23.88
C ASP A 72 -22.87 0.27 -24.46
N LEU A 73 -23.64 -0.57 -23.77
CA LEU A 73 -24.16 -1.79 -24.38
C LEU A 73 -25.09 -1.40 -25.55
N PRO A 74 -24.90 -1.96 -26.75
CA PRO A 74 -25.69 -1.60 -27.91
C PRO A 74 -27.17 -1.85 -27.63
N VAL A 75 -27.95 -0.77 -27.53
CA VAL A 75 -29.41 -0.87 -27.53
C VAL A 75 -29.80 -1.31 -28.93
N ASP A 76 -30.34 -2.51 -29.07
CA ASP A 76 -30.88 -2.97 -30.34
C ASP A 76 -32.19 -2.21 -30.61
N ILE A 77 -32.06 -1.02 -31.21
CA ILE A 77 -33.19 -0.17 -31.53
C ILE A 77 -33.82 -0.74 -32.80
N GLY A 78 -35.04 -1.27 -32.67
CA GLY A 78 -35.79 -1.77 -33.81
C GLY A 78 -36.04 -0.68 -34.86
N ARG A 79 -36.42 -1.08 -36.07
CA ARG A 79 -36.68 -0.18 -37.22
C ARG A 79 -37.64 0.99 -36.94
N ASN A 80 -38.40 0.94 -35.85
CA ASN A 80 -39.39 1.93 -35.46
C ASN A 80 -38.85 2.97 -34.47
N GLY A 81 -37.56 2.92 -34.11
CA GLY A 81 -37.00 3.76 -33.05
C GLY A 81 -37.41 3.33 -31.63
N MET A 82 -38.16 2.22 -31.52
CA MET A 82 -38.55 1.62 -30.26
C MET A 82 -37.60 0.47 -29.94
N PRO A 83 -37.23 0.29 -28.66
CA PRO A 83 -36.56 -0.92 -28.19
C PRO A 83 -37.38 -2.15 -28.65
N THR A 84 -36.75 -3.16 -29.28
CA THR A 84 -37.41 -4.42 -29.65
C THR A 84 -37.82 -5.21 -28.39
N GLU A 85 -38.72 -6.20 -28.47
CA GLU A 85 -38.97 -7.12 -27.33
C GLU A 85 -37.68 -7.85 -26.89
N ASP A 86 -36.71 -7.98 -27.80
CA ASP A 86 -35.37 -8.53 -27.53
C ASP A 86 -34.35 -7.45 -27.12
N SER A 87 -34.74 -6.17 -27.12
CA SER A 87 -33.84 -5.09 -26.72
C SER A 87 -33.63 -5.15 -25.22
N HIS A 88 -32.36 -5.18 -24.87
CA HIS A 88 -31.96 -5.54 -23.53
C HIS A 88 -32.34 -4.44 -22.51
N PRO A 89 -32.97 -4.79 -21.37
CA PRO A 89 -33.55 -3.84 -20.41
C PRO A 89 -32.53 -3.08 -19.54
N TYR A 90 -31.26 -3.02 -19.96
CA TYR A 90 -30.14 -2.71 -19.06
C TYR A 90 -29.72 -1.24 -19.00
N ASN A 91 -30.44 -0.33 -19.67
CA ASN A 91 -30.30 1.09 -19.33
C ASN A 91 -31.34 1.46 -18.27
N TYR A 92 -30.99 2.41 -17.39
CA TYR A 92 -31.85 2.98 -16.33
C TYR A 92 -33.29 3.16 -16.77
N ARG A 93 -33.43 3.66 -18.00
CA ARG A 93 -34.68 4.07 -18.60
C ARG A 93 -35.57 2.88 -18.84
N THR A 94 -35.04 1.75 -19.31
CA THR A 94 -35.84 0.55 -19.54
C THR A 94 -36.33 -0.06 -18.23
N PHE A 95 -35.51 -0.08 -17.17
CA PHE A 95 -35.94 -0.54 -15.83
C PHE A 95 -37.04 0.37 -15.25
N VAL A 96 -36.85 1.70 -15.35
CA VAL A 96 -37.84 2.70 -14.92
C VAL A 96 -39.14 2.59 -15.73
N ASP A 97 -39.04 2.36 -17.04
CA ASP A 97 -40.16 2.19 -17.95
C ASP A 97 -40.92 0.87 -17.69
N MET A 98 -40.22 -0.22 -17.36
CA MET A 98 -40.83 -1.51 -17.02
C MET A 98 -41.60 -1.48 -15.70
N HIS A 99 -41.16 -0.69 -14.72
CA HIS A 99 -41.84 -0.56 -13.43
C HIS A 99 -42.83 0.61 -13.34
N GLY A 100 -42.96 1.41 -14.40
CA GLY A 100 -43.98 2.44 -14.53
C GLY A 100 -43.88 3.56 -13.50
N VAL A 101 -42.67 3.87 -13.02
CA VAL A 101 -42.45 4.87 -11.96
C VAL A 101 -41.86 6.16 -12.57
N PRO A 102 -42.63 7.26 -12.70
CA PRO A 102 -42.17 8.45 -13.41
C PRO A 102 -41.06 9.25 -12.70
N THR A 103 -40.85 9.00 -11.41
CA THR A 103 -39.77 9.59 -10.59
C THR A 103 -39.20 8.51 -9.70
N PHE A 104 -38.28 7.72 -10.24
CA PHE A 104 -37.68 6.61 -9.52
C PHE A 104 -36.62 7.14 -8.54
N ASN A 105 -36.93 7.07 -7.25
CA ASN A 105 -35.95 7.28 -6.19
C ASN A 105 -35.36 5.91 -5.83
N TYR A 106 -34.13 5.65 -6.24
CA TYR A 106 -33.46 4.37 -6.00
C TYR A 106 -33.34 4.04 -4.50
N ASN A 107 -33.43 5.03 -3.60
CA ASN A 107 -33.50 4.80 -2.15
C ASN A 107 -34.75 4.00 -1.73
N ASP A 108 -35.79 3.98 -2.55
CA ASP A 108 -37.04 3.26 -2.26
C ASP A 108 -37.00 1.79 -2.72
N LEU A 109 -35.95 1.38 -3.44
CA LEU A 109 -35.78 -0.02 -3.83
C LEU A 109 -35.63 -0.94 -2.62
N SER A 110 -36.32 -2.07 -2.66
CA SER A 110 -36.08 -3.13 -1.69
C SER A 110 -34.75 -3.82 -1.99
N ARG A 111 -34.20 -4.54 -1.00
CA ARG A 111 -33.02 -5.39 -1.19
C ARG A 111 -33.21 -6.40 -2.32
N SER A 112 -34.42 -6.96 -2.47
CA SER A 112 -34.72 -7.93 -3.52
C SER A 112 -34.61 -7.30 -4.90
N ASP A 113 -35.14 -6.09 -5.07
CA ASP A 113 -35.10 -5.37 -6.34
C ASP A 113 -33.65 -5.01 -6.70
N LEU A 114 -32.85 -4.55 -5.74
CA LEU A 114 -31.43 -4.28 -5.95
C LEU A 114 -30.68 -5.54 -6.40
N ILE A 115 -30.90 -6.67 -5.72
CA ILE A 115 -30.27 -7.95 -6.09
C ILE A 115 -30.69 -8.36 -7.49
N GLU A 116 -31.97 -8.27 -7.84
CA GLU A 116 -32.48 -8.67 -9.15
C GLU A 116 -31.82 -7.85 -10.27
N VAL A 117 -31.73 -6.53 -10.09
CA VAL A 117 -31.10 -5.65 -11.10
C VAL A 117 -29.61 -5.91 -11.23
N ILE A 118 -28.89 -6.00 -10.12
CA ILE A 118 -27.45 -6.27 -10.12
C ILE A 118 -27.17 -7.66 -10.72
N ASP A 119 -27.98 -8.66 -10.37
CA ASP A 119 -27.80 -10.03 -10.84
C ASP A 119 -28.07 -10.16 -12.33
N SER A 120 -29.13 -9.51 -12.82
CA SER A 120 -29.45 -9.49 -14.25
C SER A 120 -28.37 -8.76 -15.05
N PHE A 121 -27.84 -7.66 -14.52
CA PHE A 121 -26.69 -6.96 -15.09
C PHE A 121 -25.46 -7.89 -15.18
N LEU A 122 -25.09 -8.56 -14.07
CA LEU A 122 -23.94 -9.45 -14.06
C LEU A 122 -24.14 -10.68 -14.95
N GLU A 123 -25.35 -11.24 -15.01
CA GLU A 123 -25.70 -12.36 -15.90
C GLU A 123 -25.44 -12.01 -17.37
N HIS A 124 -25.70 -10.77 -17.78
CA HIS A 124 -25.41 -10.32 -19.15
C HIS A 124 -23.91 -10.35 -19.49
N HIS A 125 -23.06 -10.13 -18.50
CA HIS A 125 -21.62 -10.27 -18.61
C HIS A 125 -21.13 -11.70 -18.31
N ASN A 126 -22.03 -12.71 -18.31
CA ASN A 126 -21.75 -14.08 -17.89
C ASN A 126 -21.12 -14.19 -16.50
N TYR A 127 -21.40 -13.21 -15.63
CA TYR A 127 -20.73 -13.00 -14.34
C TYR A 127 -19.21 -12.86 -14.43
N ASP A 128 -18.66 -12.62 -15.62
CA ASP A 128 -17.23 -12.52 -15.91
C ASP A 128 -16.87 -11.08 -16.29
N VAL A 129 -17.29 -10.14 -15.44
CA VAL A 129 -16.83 -8.76 -15.57
C VAL A 129 -15.34 -8.74 -15.28
N ASP A 130 -14.53 -8.35 -16.26
CA ASP A 130 -13.09 -8.29 -16.11
C ASP A 130 -12.75 -7.34 -14.95
N PRO A 131 -12.13 -7.83 -13.85
CA PRO A 131 -11.75 -7.01 -12.71
C PRO A 131 -10.86 -5.81 -13.12
N MET A 132 -10.08 -5.95 -14.19
CA MET A 132 -9.21 -4.91 -14.73
C MET A 132 -9.99 -3.86 -15.53
N GLU A 133 -11.10 -4.22 -16.17
CA GLU A 133 -12.00 -3.25 -16.80
C GLU A 133 -12.74 -2.44 -15.75
N ILE A 134 -13.17 -3.09 -14.66
CA ILE A 134 -13.73 -2.40 -13.49
C ILE A 134 -12.71 -1.40 -12.93
N ALA A 135 -11.47 -1.84 -12.72
CA ALA A 135 -10.38 -0.99 -12.25
C ALA A 135 -10.22 0.24 -13.17
N ARG A 136 -10.07 0.02 -14.48
CA ARG A 136 -9.92 1.11 -15.46
C ARG A 136 -11.12 2.06 -15.51
N ALA A 137 -12.34 1.54 -15.43
CA ALA A 137 -13.54 2.36 -15.46
C ALA A 137 -13.64 3.25 -14.21
N GLN A 138 -13.31 2.66 -13.06
CA GLN A 138 -13.25 3.36 -11.78
C GLN A 138 -12.14 4.41 -11.77
N ASP A 139 -10.95 4.08 -12.27
CA ASP A 139 -9.83 5.00 -12.37
C ASP A 139 -10.17 6.21 -13.24
N ASN A 140 -10.77 5.99 -14.40
CA ASN A 140 -11.21 7.07 -15.28
C ASN A 140 -12.22 8.00 -14.59
N MET A 141 -13.10 7.47 -13.73
CA MET A 141 -14.05 8.27 -12.96
C MET A 141 -13.34 9.06 -11.87
N ILE A 142 -12.45 8.41 -11.12
CA ILE A 142 -11.73 9.00 -10.00
C ILE A 142 -10.76 10.09 -10.49
N GLU A 143 -9.99 9.82 -11.54
CA GLU A 143 -8.99 10.73 -12.10
C GLU A 143 -9.64 12.00 -12.67
N LYS A 144 -10.66 11.86 -13.52
CA LYS A 144 -11.39 13.01 -14.07
C LYS A 144 -11.96 13.91 -12.97
N ARG A 145 -12.46 13.30 -11.88
CA ARG A 145 -13.01 14.02 -10.73
C ARG A 145 -11.91 14.68 -9.89
N SER A 146 -10.80 13.99 -9.66
CA SER A 146 -9.62 14.55 -8.96
C SER A 146 -9.05 15.76 -9.70
N MET A 147 -8.87 15.67 -11.03
CA MET A 147 -8.43 16.79 -11.86
C MET A 147 -9.40 17.97 -11.78
N HIS A 148 -10.71 17.71 -11.78
CA HIS A 148 -11.72 18.75 -11.64
C HIS A 148 -11.64 19.47 -10.28
N LEU A 149 -11.51 18.72 -9.19
CA LEU A 149 -11.39 19.27 -7.83
C LEU A 149 -10.09 20.07 -7.67
N SER A 150 -8.98 19.55 -8.18
CA SER A 150 -7.67 20.23 -8.14
C SER A 150 -7.65 21.51 -8.97
N GLY A 151 -8.27 21.49 -10.16
CA GLY A 151 -8.47 22.68 -10.98
C GLY A 151 -9.33 23.74 -10.29
N THR A 152 -10.43 23.32 -9.64
CA THR A 152 -11.34 24.20 -8.90
C THR A 152 -10.63 24.83 -7.69
N HIS A 153 -9.88 24.04 -6.93
CA HIS A 153 -9.06 24.51 -5.81
C HIS A 153 -8.00 25.53 -6.27
N SER A 154 -7.30 25.25 -7.38
CA SER A 154 -6.29 26.15 -7.94
C SER A 154 -6.89 27.49 -8.40
N ALA A 155 -8.06 27.45 -9.05
CA ALA A 155 -8.78 28.65 -9.45
C ALA A 155 -9.26 29.48 -8.25
N LEU A 156 -9.69 28.82 -7.18
CA LEU A 156 -10.08 29.48 -5.92
C LEU A 156 -8.88 30.18 -5.28
N LYS A 157 -7.74 29.49 -5.18
CA LYS A 157 -6.50 30.03 -4.61
C LYS A 157 -6.01 31.25 -5.39
N GLU A 158 -6.04 31.20 -6.72
CA GLU A 158 -5.64 32.32 -7.58
C GLU A 158 -6.58 33.52 -7.42
N ARG A 159 -7.90 33.30 -7.32
CA ARG A 159 -8.86 34.38 -7.05
C ARG A 159 -8.63 35.07 -5.72
N VAL A 160 -8.29 34.30 -4.69
CA VAL A 160 -7.99 34.84 -3.35
C VAL A 160 -6.72 35.69 -3.39
N LYS A 161 -5.69 35.20 -4.09
CA LYS A 161 -4.45 35.95 -4.33
C LYS A 161 -4.72 37.27 -5.08
N GLN A 162 -5.53 37.25 -6.13
CA GLN A 162 -5.92 38.45 -6.87
C GLN A 162 -6.69 39.45 -5.99
N LEU A 163 -7.54 38.97 -5.07
CA LEU A 163 -8.27 39.81 -4.13
C LEU A 163 -7.32 40.47 -3.12
N GLN A 164 -6.30 39.75 -2.63
CA GLN A 164 -5.24 40.27 -1.77
C GLN A 164 -4.38 41.33 -2.49
N GLU A 165 -3.99 41.08 -3.75
CA GLU A 165 -3.21 42.02 -4.58
C GLU A 165 -4.01 43.30 -4.91
N GLN A 166 -5.32 43.19 -5.14
CA GLN A 166 -6.19 44.34 -5.40
C GLN A 166 -6.33 45.29 -4.19
N GLN A 167 -6.06 44.82 -2.97
CA GLN A 167 -6.17 45.65 -1.76
C GLN A 167 -4.86 46.29 -1.31
N SER A 168 -3.73 45.63 -1.52
CA SER A 168 -2.41 46.17 -1.14
C SER A 168 -2.06 47.44 -1.92
N GLY A 169 -2.65 47.66 -3.10
CA GLY A 169 -2.46 48.87 -3.91
C GLY A 169 -3.15 50.14 -3.41
N ASP A 170 -4.24 50.03 -2.63
CA ASP A 170 -5.10 51.19 -2.30
C ASP A 170 -4.96 51.71 -0.86
N ILE A 171 -4.51 50.90 0.11
CA ILE A 171 -4.63 51.26 1.54
C ILE A 171 -3.39 50.95 2.40
N GLY A 172 -2.33 50.37 1.83
CA GLY A 172 -1.07 50.09 2.55
C GLY A 172 -1.18 49.09 3.71
N GLN A 173 -2.34 48.49 3.94
CA GLN A 173 -2.55 47.37 4.87
C GLN A 173 -3.01 46.14 4.08
N GLU A 174 -2.28 45.04 4.28
CA GLU A 174 -2.58 43.73 3.69
C GLU A 174 -3.89 43.22 4.30
N TYR A 175 -4.89 42.93 3.46
CA TYR A 175 -6.12 42.31 3.94
C TYR A 175 -5.86 40.83 4.19
N THR A 176 -5.89 40.47 5.45
CA THR A 176 -5.84 39.09 5.90
C THR A 176 -7.20 38.71 6.47
N ASP A 177 -8.05 38.12 5.64
CA ASP A 177 -9.19 37.38 6.15
C ASP A 177 -8.69 36.04 6.66
N GLU A 178 -8.46 35.97 7.97
CA GLU A 178 -7.95 34.77 8.64
C GLU A 178 -8.87 33.57 8.38
N LEU A 179 -10.19 33.79 8.37
CA LEU A 179 -11.18 32.72 8.16
C LEU A 179 -11.14 32.18 6.73
N LEU A 180 -11.09 33.05 5.71
CA LEU A 180 -10.97 32.61 4.32
C LEU A 180 -9.64 31.87 4.07
N THR A 181 -8.55 32.35 4.66
CA THR A 181 -7.23 31.73 4.55
C THR A 181 -7.21 30.35 5.22
N GLU A 182 -7.78 30.24 6.42
CA GLU A 182 -7.95 28.97 7.15
C GLU A 182 -8.77 27.97 6.32
N LYS A 183 -9.87 28.41 5.72
CA LYS A 183 -10.74 27.55 4.90
C LYS A 183 -10.09 27.05 3.62
N ILE A 184 -9.30 27.88 2.93
CA ILE A 184 -8.53 27.45 1.76
C ILE A 184 -7.47 26.42 2.15
N ASN A 185 -6.77 26.64 3.27
CA ASN A 185 -5.78 25.68 3.75
C ASN A 185 -6.43 24.35 4.16
N THR A 186 -7.58 24.40 4.84
CA THR A 186 -8.38 23.21 5.18
C THR A 186 -8.79 22.44 3.92
N SER A 187 -9.32 23.14 2.91
CA SER A 187 -9.68 22.54 1.61
C SER A 187 -8.48 21.91 0.89
N LYS A 188 -7.29 22.52 0.97
CA LYS A 188 -6.05 21.95 0.43
C LYS A 188 -5.67 20.65 1.11
N GLU A 189 -5.76 20.60 2.45
CA GLU A 189 -5.49 19.41 3.23
C GLU A 189 -6.50 18.28 2.92
N HIS A 190 -7.77 18.62 2.79
CA HIS A 190 -8.82 17.70 2.36
C HIS A 190 -8.56 17.16 0.95
N LEU A 191 -8.18 18.03 0.00
CA LEU A 191 -7.84 17.62 -1.37
C LEU A 191 -6.62 16.69 -1.39
N THR A 192 -5.56 17.00 -0.63
CA THR A 192 -4.38 16.14 -0.53
C THR A 192 -4.73 14.78 0.08
N THR A 193 -5.63 14.76 1.08
CA THR A 193 -6.11 13.52 1.70
C THR A 193 -6.94 12.71 0.71
N PHE A 194 -7.82 13.36 -0.04
CA PHE A 194 -8.60 12.75 -1.11
C PHE A 194 -7.71 12.15 -2.19
N GLU A 195 -6.73 12.89 -2.72
CA GLU A 195 -5.77 12.40 -3.74
C GLU A 195 -4.99 11.18 -3.24
N LYS A 196 -4.53 11.17 -1.98
CA LYS A 196 -3.89 9.99 -1.40
C LYS A 196 -4.84 8.79 -1.34
N LYS A 197 -6.09 9.01 -0.94
CA LYS A 197 -7.11 7.96 -0.85
C LYS A 197 -7.49 7.41 -2.22
N VAL A 198 -7.58 8.27 -3.23
CA VAL A 198 -7.71 7.92 -4.64
C VAL A 198 -6.60 6.95 -5.03
N LYS A 199 -5.34 7.38 -4.86
CA LYS A 199 -4.17 6.60 -5.24
C LYS A 199 -4.13 5.23 -4.56
N GLN A 200 -4.36 5.22 -3.25
CA GLN A 200 -4.42 3.99 -2.48
C GLN A 200 -5.54 3.05 -2.96
N THR A 201 -6.73 3.59 -3.20
CA THR A 201 -7.87 2.77 -3.59
C THR A 201 -7.72 2.22 -5.00
N SER A 202 -7.23 3.02 -5.96
CA SER A 202 -6.91 2.53 -7.30
C SER A 202 -5.86 1.41 -7.26
N LEU A 203 -4.82 1.54 -6.43
CA LEU A 203 -3.84 0.48 -6.23
C LEU A 203 -4.48 -0.79 -5.65
N GLU A 204 -5.31 -0.66 -4.61
CA GLU A 204 -6.02 -1.80 -4.01
C GLU A 204 -6.94 -2.50 -5.01
N VAL A 205 -7.64 -1.75 -5.87
CA VAL A 205 -8.51 -2.32 -6.91
C VAL A 205 -7.71 -3.08 -7.96
N VAL A 206 -6.63 -2.48 -8.49
CA VAL A 206 -5.73 -3.17 -9.44
C VAL A 206 -5.11 -4.41 -8.79
N GLN A 207 -4.74 -4.31 -7.51
CA GLN A 207 -4.21 -5.43 -6.74
C GLN A 207 -5.22 -6.57 -6.60
N MET A 208 -6.47 -6.25 -6.25
CA MET A 208 -7.55 -7.25 -6.16
C MET A 208 -7.78 -7.94 -7.51
N ALA A 209 -7.81 -7.15 -8.59
CA ALA A 209 -7.95 -7.64 -9.95
C ALA A 209 -6.81 -8.60 -10.34
N LEU A 210 -5.57 -8.21 -10.05
CA LEU A 210 -4.38 -9.02 -10.29
C LEU A 210 -4.43 -10.33 -9.52
N ASN A 211 -4.75 -10.27 -8.22
CA ASN A 211 -4.84 -11.45 -7.35
C ASN A 211 -5.86 -12.45 -7.90
N GLN A 212 -7.04 -11.96 -8.25
CA GLN A 212 -8.10 -12.79 -8.78
C GLN A 212 -7.71 -13.45 -10.11
N LYS A 213 -7.18 -12.65 -11.06
CA LYS A 213 -6.77 -13.16 -12.36
C LYS A 213 -5.68 -14.22 -12.22
N LEU A 214 -4.65 -13.97 -11.41
CA LEU A 214 -3.56 -14.93 -11.18
C LEU A 214 -4.02 -16.19 -10.47
N SER A 215 -4.88 -16.10 -9.45
CA SER A 215 -5.42 -17.31 -8.78
C SER A 215 -6.29 -18.16 -9.72
N SER A 216 -6.87 -17.57 -10.77
CA SER A 216 -7.59 -18.30 -11.82
C SER A 216 -6.71 -18.75 -13.00
N ALA A 217 -5.42 -18.39 -13.00
CA ALA A 217 -4.52 -18.61 -14.14
C ALA A 217 -3.87 -20.00 -14.15
N GLN A 218 -4.26 -20.90 -13.25
CA GLN A 218 -3.75 -22.27 -13.26
C GLN A 218 -4.07 -22.95 -14.60
N GLY A 219 -3.03 -23.41 -15.30
CA GLY A 219 -3.15 -24.06 -16.61
C GLY A 219 -3.29 -23.11 -17.81
N LYS A 220 -3.23 -21.79 -17.59
CA LYS A 220 -3.07 -20.80 -18.67
C LYS A 220 -1.66 -20.84 -19.24
N SER A 221 -1.48 -20.33 -20.46
CA SER A 221 -0.14 -20.26 -21.06
C SER A 221 0.70 -19.18 -20.37
N PRO A 222 2.04 -19.30 -20.40
CA PRO A 222 2.92 -18.28 -19.85
C PRO A 222 2.67 -16.88 -20.43
N GLU A 223 2.33 -16.80 -21.73
CA GLU A 223 2.03 -15.54 -22.41
C GLU A 223 0.77 -14.87 -21.84
N GLU A 224 -0.28 -15.65 -21.54
CA GLU A 224 -1.50 -15.12 -20.89
C GLU A 224 -1.21 -14.62 -19.48
N VAL A 225 -0.37 -15.32 -18.72
CA VAL A 225 0.05 -14.90 -17.37
C VAL A 225 0.89 -13.62 -17.43
N HIS A 226 1.84 -13.54 -18.36
CA HIS A 226 2.63 -12.35 -18.63
C HIS A 226 1.72 -11.16 -18.98
N GLU A 227 0.73 -11.35 -19.85
CA GLU A 227 -0.21 -10.30 -20.23
C GLU A 227 -1.02 -9.80 -19.02
N ILE A 228 -1.49 -10.68 -18.14
CA ILE A 228 -2.18 -10.29 -16.90
C ILE A 228 -1.32 -9.36 -16.04
N ILE A 229 -0.04 -9.70 -15.86
CA ILE A 229 0.90 -8.94 -15.04
C ILE A 229 1.20 -7.58 -15.69
N GLU A 230 1.49 -7.54 -16.99
CA GLU A 230 1.78 -6.29 -17.69
C GLU A 230 0.55 -5.38 -17.79
N GLN A 231 -0.66 -5.92 -17.93
CA GLN A 231 -1.89 -5.12 -17.84
C GLN A 231 -2.05 -4.46 -16.47
N ALA A 232 -1.74 -5.17 -15.37
CA ALA A 232 -1.79 -4.62 -14.02
C ALA A 232 -0.73 -3.53 -13.82
N LYS A 233 0.50 -3.76 -14.28
CA LYS A 233 1.56 -2.73 -14.24
C LYS A 233 1.22 -1.50 -15.09
N ALA A 234 0.66 -1.70 -16.27
CA ALA A 234 0.23 -0.59 -17.12
C ALA A 234 -0.86 0.24 -16.43
N ALA A 235 -1.80 -0.42 -15.74
CA ALA A 235 -2.81 0.26 -14.94
C ALA A 235 -2.17 1.11 -13.83
N THR A 236 -1.19 0.60 -13.08
CA THR A 236 -0.53 1.38 -12.02
C THR A 236 0.35 2.52 -12.54
N ARG A 237 1.06 2.32 -13.66
CA ARG A 237 1.89 3.37 -14.29
C ARG A 237 1.06 4.54 -14.81
N ASN A 238 -0.03 4.26 -15.52
CA ASN A 238 -0.88 5.30 -16.12
C ASN A 238 -1.49 6.24 -15.08
N GLN A 239 -1.61 5.80 -13.83
CA GLN A 239 -2.23 6.55 -12.74
C GLN A 239 -1.26 7.51 -12.02
N GLY A 240 0.02 7.59 -12.39
CA GLY A 240 1.01 8.38 -11.66
C GLY A 240 1.10 7.99 -10.16
N LEU A 241 0.78 6.72 -9.85
CA LEU A 241 1.02 6.12 -8.54
C LEU A 241 2.52 5.99 -8.26
N VAL A 242 3.27 5.87 -9.34
CA VAL A 242 4.71 5.85 -9.44
C VAL A 242 5.11 7.31 -9.72
N GLY A 243 5.98 7.91 -8.91
CA GLY A 243 6.31 9.35 -8.99
C GLY A 243 6.77 9.80 -10.39
N GLU A 244 6.60 11.10 -10.70
CA GLU A 244 6.88 11.71 -12.02
C GLU A 244 8.33 11.55 -12.53
N ASP A 245 9.27 11.08 -11.70
CA ASP A 245 10.61 10.67 -12.12
C ASP A 245 10.61 9.22 -12.64
N LEU A 246 10.14 9.05 -13.87
CA LEU A 246 10.02 7.78 -14.59
C LEU A 246 11.36 7.03 -14.82
N ASP A 247 12.50 7.66 -14.52
CA ASP A 247 13.82 7.06 -14.74
C ASP A 247 14.34 6.23 -13.54
N GLU A 248 13.73 6.32 -12.35
CA GLU A 248 14.22 5.62 -11.15
C GLU A 248 13.18 4.85 -10.33
N VAL A 249 11.87 4.99 -10.57
CA VAL A 249 10.88 4.31 -9.74
C VAL A 249 10.70 2.86 -10.21
N THR A 250 11.49 2.00 -9.57
CA THR A 250 11.45 0.53 -9.72
C THR A 250 10.32 -0.13 -8.95
N GLU A 251 9.45 0.61 -8.25
CA GLU A 251 8.38 0.06 -7.42
C GLU A 251 7.00 0.35 -8.04
N THR A 252 6.26 -0.70 -8.38
CA THR A 252 4.88 -0.58 -8.93
C THR A 252 3.83 -0.46 -7.84
N GLY A 253 4.21 -0.68 -6.57
CA GLY A 253 3.31 -0.79 -5.42
C GLY A 253 2.47 -2.07 -5.40
N LEU A 254 2.58 -2.94 -6.41
CA LEU A 254 1.87 -4.21 -6.46
C LEU A 254 2.57 -5.26 -5.59
N GLU A 255 1.79 -6.11 -4.94
CA GLU A 255 2.23 -7.17 -4.05
C GLU A 255 1.57 -8.50 -4.42
N LEU A 256 2.35 -9.56 -4.62
CA LEU A 256 1.83 -10.91 -4.86
C LEU A 256 1.80 -11.79 -3.60
N ASN A 257 2.05 -11.20 -2.44
CA ASN A 257 2.15 -11.92 -1.17
C ASN A 257 0.83 -12.59 -0.79
N GLY A 258 0.87 -13.88 -0.49
CA GLY A 258 -0.30 -14.65 -0.06
C GLY A 258 -1.25 -15.09 -1.18
N ILE A 259 -0.98 -14.74 -2.44
CA ILE A 259 -1.74 -15.26 -3.58
C ILE A 259 -1.47 -16.75 -3.74
N ASP A 260 -2.50 -17.51 -4.09
CA ASP A 260 -2.31 -18.88 -4.53
C ASP A 260 -1.82 -18.92 -5.98
N LEU A 261 -0.51 -19.07 -6.16
CA LEU A 261 0.13 -19.26 -7.46
C LEU A 261 0.33 -20.75 -7.81
N THR A 262 -0.37 -21.67 -7.13
CA THR A 262 -0.19 -23.11 -7.35
C THR A 262 -0.47 -23.48 -8.80
N GLY A 263 0.55 -23.95 -9.51
CA GLY A 263 0.42 -24.37 -10.91
C GLY A 263 0.29 -23.23 -11.92
N VAL A 264 0.52 -21.98 -11.51
CA VAL A 264 0.65 -20.84 -12.42
C VAL A 264 2.05 -20.87 -13.04
N ASP A 265 2.15 -20.83 -14.37
CA ASP A 265 3.43 -20.74 -15.07
C ASP A 265 3.81 -19.28 -15.27
N LEU A 266 4.88 -18.85 -14.58
CA LEU A 266 5.41 -17.48 -14.65
C LEU A 266 6.52 -17.35 -15.70
N SER A 267 6.74 -18.35 -16.57
CA SER A 267 7.77 -18.25 -17.60
C SER A 267 7.62 -16.94 -18.39
N GLU A 268 8.75 -16.28 -18.65
CA GLU A 268 8.82 -14.99 -19.37
C GLU A 268 8.12 -13.81 -18.68
N SER A 269 7.55 -13.99 -17.48
CA SER A 269 6.94 -12.91 -16.72
C SER A 269 8.00 -11.95 -16.19
N ASP A 270 7.71 -10.66 -16.27
CA ASP A 270 8.50 -9.62 -15.63
C ASP A 270 7.84 -9.26 -14.30
N LEU A 271 8.50 -9.52 -13.18
CA LEU A 271 8.02 -9.15 -11.84
C LEU A 271 8.77 -7.93 -11.26
N THR A 272 9.50 -7.18 -12.10
CA THR A 272 10.23 -5.98 -11.66
C THR A 272 9.28 -5.00 -10.98
N GLY A 273 9.59 -4.67 -9.74
CA GLY A 273 8.82 -3.74 -8.92
C GLY A 273 7.55 -4.29 -8.30
N ILE A 274 7.33 -5.61 -8.37
CA ILE A 274 6.25 -6.30 -7.69
C ILE A 274 6.85 -6.99 -6.46
N ALA A 275 6.33 -6.68 -5.27
CA ALA A 275 6.76 -7.34 -4.05
C ALA A 275 6.21 -8.78 -4.04
N ILE A 276 7.09 -9.77 -3.87
CA ILE A 276 6.69 -11.17 -3.81
C ILE A 276 7.53 -11.94 -2.79
N GLU A 277 6.85 -12.65 -1.89
CA GLU A 277 7.46 -13.56 -0.94
C GLU A 277 7.87 -14.87 -1.61
N ALA A 278 9.04 -15.38 -1.26
CA ALA A 278 9.56 -16.64 -1.76
C ALA A 278 8.63 -17.84 -1.45
N GLU A 279 7.88 -17.84 -0.33
CA GLU A 279 6.88 -18.88 -0.06
C GLU A 279 5.77 -18.87 -1.12
N THR A 280 5.29 -17.69 -1.52
CA THR A 280 4.26 -17.55 -2.56
C THR A 280 4.81 -17.98 -3.92
N LEU A 281 6.00 -17.50 -4.28
CA LEU A 281 6.65 -17.83 -5.55
C LEU A 281 6.98 -19.33 -5.67
N SER A 282 7.23 -20.01 -4.56
CA SER A 282 7.56 -21.45 -4.55
C SER A 282 6.49 -22.35 -5.14
N LYS A 283 5.23 -21.89 -5.18
CA LYS A 283 4.06 -22.60 -5.68
C LYS A 283 3.91 -22.50 -7.21
N ALA A 284 4.55 -21.52 -7.84
CA ALA A 284 4.50 -21.29 -9.29
C ALA A 284 5.47 -22.20 -10.06
N HIS A 285 5.41 -22.16 -11.39
CA HIS A 285 6.35 -22.80 -12.32
C HIS A 285 7.09 -21.73 -13.18
N GLY A 286 8.09 -22.13 -13.95
CA GLY A 286 8.73 -21.25 -14.94
C GLY A 286 9.71 -20.20 -14.40
N LEU A 287 10.16 -20.34 -13.15
CA LEU A 287 10.93 -19.32 -12.44
C LEU A 287 12.32 -19.06 -13.02
N GLU A 288 12.86 -19.99 -13.82
CA GLU A 288 14.16 -19.89 -14.48
C GLU A 288 14.28 -18.72 -15.48
N SER A 289 13.14 -18.18 -15.95
CA SER A 289 13.08 -17.11 -16.94
C SER A 289 12.40 -15.84 -16.43
N VAL A 290 11.98 -15.82 -15.16
CA VAL A 290 11.30 -14.68 -14.54
C VAL A 290 12.29 -13.54 -14.34
N LYS A 291 11.89 -12.33 -14.74
CA LYS A 291 12.67 -11.10 -14.48
C LYS A 291 12.24 -10.42 -13.20
N GLY A 292 13.12 -9.64 -12.60
CA GLY A 292 12.82 -8.79 -11.44
C GLY A 292 12.77 -9.52 -10.09
N VAL A 293 13.09 -10.81 -10.06
CA VAL A 293 13.25 -11.59 -8.81
C VAL A 293 14.75 -11.73 -8.52
N SER A 294 15.18 -11.47 -7.28
CA SER A 294 16.58 -11.62 -6.89
C SER A 294 17.01 -13.09 -6.83
N GLU A 295 18.29 -13.35 -7.07
CA GLU A 295 18.90 -14.68 -6.93
C GLU A 295 18.64 -15.27 -5.53
N SER A 296 18.90 -14.49 -4.48
CA SER A 296 18.56 -14.84 -3.09
C SER A 296 17.09 -15.23 -2.87
N THR A 297 16.14 -14.63 -3.59
CA THR A 297 14.72 -15.01 -3.50
C THR A 297 14.48 -16.35 -4.19
N LEU A 298 15.12 -16.59 -5.33
CA LEU A 298 15.06 -17.88 -6.05
C LEU A 298 15.72 -19.01 -5.24
N GLU A 299 16.80 -18.74 -4.51
CA GLU A 299 17.41 -19.70 -3.58
C GLU A 299 16.42 -20.08 -2.48
N LEU A 300 15.77 -19.11 -1.85
CA LEU A 300 14.73 -19.36 -0.85
C LEU A 300 13.57 -20.18 -1.44
N VAL A 301 13.14 -19.87 -2.67
CA VAL A 301 12.13 -20.68 -3.37
C VAL A 301 12.56 -22.13 -3.52
N SER A 302 13.83 -22.38 -3.87
CA SER A 302 14.35 -23.75 -3.98
C SER A 302 14.28 -24.48 -2.64
N ALA A 303 14.58 -23.78 -1.54
CA ALA A 303 14.46 -24.32 -0.19
C ALA A 303 13.00 -24.64 0.20
N PHE A 304 12.04 -23.79 -0.20
CA PHE A 304 10.61 -24.02 0.04
C PHE A 304 10.06 -25.25 -0.71
N ARG A 305 10.66 -25.62 -1.84
CA ARG A 305 10.29 -26.82 -2.61
C ARG A 305 10.89 -28.12 -2.07
N THR A 306 11.71 -28.05 -1.02
CA THR A 306 12.34 -29.25 -0.45
C THR A 306 11.34 -30.13 0.31
N PRO A 307 11.53 -31.47 0.32
CA PRO A 307 10.73 -32.37 1.15
C PRO A 307 10.79 -32.03 2.64
N GLU A 308 11.89 -31.45 3.12
CA GLU A 308 12.08 -31.04 4.50
C GLU A 308 11.12 -29.90 4.88
N PHE A 309 11.01 -28.87 4.02
CA PHE A 309 10.06 -27.79 4.24
C PHE A 309 8.60 -28.30 4.23
N ALA A 310 8.25 -29.20 3.31
CA ALA A 310 6.94 -29.83 3.27
C ALA A 310 6.62 -30.61 4.56
N ARG A 311 7.61 -31.28 5.17
CA ARG A 311 7.47 -31.95 6.47
C ARG A 311 7.24 -30.96 7.60
N ILE A 312 7.96 -29.83 7.62
CA ILE A 312 7.78 -28.77 8.62
C ILE A 312 6.33 -28.27 8.60
N LYS A 313 5.83 -27.82 7.44
CA LYS A 313 4.43 -27.35 7.30
C LYS A 313 3.41 -28.40 7.71
N LYS A 314 3.66 -29.68 7.38
CA LYS A 314 2.81 -30.79 7.82
C LYS A 314 2.78 -30.92 9.35
N TYR A 315 3.93 -30.85 10.00
CA TYR A 315 4.01 -30.96 11.47
C TYR A 315 3.42 -29.74 12.17
N GLU A 316 3.60 -28.53 11.62
CA GLU A 316 2.96 -27.31 12.12
C GLU A 316 1.44 -27.41 12.03
N ALA A 317 0.88 -27.87 10.90
CA ALA A 317 -0.56 -28.10 10.77
C ALA A 317 -1.09 -29.20 11.72
N GLU A 318 -0.30 -30.24 11.99
CA GLU A 318 -0.63 -31.24 13.02
C GLU A 318 -0.60 -30.64 14.43
N LEU A 319 0.33 -29.71 14.71
CA LEU A 319 0.45 -29.01 15.98
C LEU A 319 -0.76 -28.10 16.24
N ASP A 320 -1.19 -27.33 15.23
CA ASP A 320 -2.38 -26.45 15.31
C ASP A 320 -3.65 -27.25 15.59
N ARG A 321 -3.81 -28.43 14.96
CA ARG A 321 -4.94 -29.33 15.24
C ARG A 321 -4.98 -29.79 16.70
N LEU A 322 -3.84 -29.92 17.36
CA LEU A 322 -3.76 -30.29 18.78
C LEU A 322 -4.09 -29.12 19.74
N GLU A 323 -4.29 -27.90 19.26
CA GLU A 323 -4.84 -26.81 20.08
C GLU A 323 -6.31 -27.03 20.40
N LYS A 324 -7.07 -27.66 19.49
CA LYS A 324 -8.48 -28.01 19.65
C LYS A 324 -8.70 -29.49 19.26
N PRO A 325 -8.18 -30.43 20.05
CA PRO A 325 -8.12 -31.83 19.66
C PRO A 325 -9.50 -32.49 19.62
N GLY A 326 -9.74 -33.31 18.60
CA GLY A 326 -10.89 -34.21 18.57
C GLY A 326 -10.66 -35.47 19.43
N ILE A 327 -11.71 -36.28 19.57
CA ILE A 327 -11.64 -37.56 20.31
C ILE A 327 -10.55 -38.49 19.73
N LEU A 328 -10.42 -38.52 18.40
CA LEU A 328 -9.39 -39.33 17.72
C LEU A 328 -7.97 -38.82 18.02
N ASP A 329 -7.79 -37.52 18.19
CA ASP A 329 -6.48 -36.93 18.51
C ASP A 329 -6.08 -37.26 19.95
N HIS A 330 -7.03 -37.23 20.89
CA HIS A 330 -6.82 -37.72 22.25
C HIS A 330 -6.36 -39.18 22.27
N LEU A 331 -7.03 -40.06 21.50
CA LEU A 331 -6.68 -41.48 21.44
C LEU A 331 -5.29 -41.71 20.84
N LYS A 332 -4.92 -40.97 19.78
CA LYS A 332 -3.57 -41.04 19.20
C LYS A 332 -2.51 -40.51 20.17
N ALA A 333 -2.82 -39.43 20.89
CA ALA A 333 -1.90 -38.77 21.79
C ALA A 333 -1.60 -39.57 23.07
N ILE A 334 -2.44 -40.54 23.47
CA ILE A 334 -2.14 -41.43 24.60
C ILE A 334 -0.78 -42.11 24.44
N ARG A 335 -0.39 -42.50 23.22
CA ARG A 335 0.91 -43.12 22.94
C ARG A 335 2.10 -42.20 23.21
N HIS A 336 1.87 -40.89 23.27
CA HIS A 336 2.87 -39.88 23.54
C HIS A 336 2.76 -39.30 24.96
N GLY A 337 1.93 -39.86 25.83
CA GLY A 337 1.71 -39.32 27.18
C GLY A 337 0.64 -38.23 27.23
N GLY A 338 -0.35 -38.27 26.33
CA GLY A 338 -1.43 -37.30 26.21
C GLY A 338 -1.13 -36.18 25.21
N ILE A 339 -2.05 -35.21 25.09
CA ILE A 339 -1.98 -34.11 24.10
C ILE A 339 -0.67 -33.33 24.24
N GLU A 340 -0.28 -32.97 25.46
CA GLU A 340 0.94 -32.22 25.72
C GLU A 340 2.22 -32.99 25.37
N GLY A 341 2.18 -34.32 25.46
CA GLY A 341 3.28 -35.16 25.02
C GLY A 341 3.35 -35.30 23.49
N ALA A 342 2.19 -35.35 22.82
CA ALA A 342 2.12 -35.32 21.35
C ALA A 342 2.59 -33.98 20.77
N LYS A 343 2.22 -32.84 21.39
CA LYS A 343 2.72 -31.50 21.01
C LYS A 343 4.24 -31.42 21.11
N ARG A 344 4.82 -31.85 22.24
CA ARG A 344 6.28 -31.90 22.42
C ARG A 344 6.97 -32.75 21.37
N HIS A 345 6.40 -33.91 21.03
CA HIS A 345 6.93 -34.78 19.98
C HIS A 345 6.89 -34.14 18.58
N LEU A 346 5.83 -33.38 18.27
CA LEU A 346 5.74 -32.63 17.00
C LEU A 346 6.74 -31.48 16.96
N LEU A 347 6.93 -30.75 18.06
CA LEU A 347 7.94 -29.69 18.15
C LEU A 347 9.35 -30.24 17.90
N ASP A 348 9.71 -31.38 18.51
CA ASP A 348 11.02 -32.03 18.28
C ASP A 348 11.21 -32.43 16.80
N LYS A 349 10.15 -32.91 16.14
CA LYS A 349 10.18 -33.20 14.70
C LYS A 349 10.32 -31.95 13.82
N ILE A 350 9.64 -30.86 14.19
CA ILE A 350 9.77 -29.56 13.51
C ILE A 350 11.20 -29.06 13.65
N ASP A 351 11.76 -29.08 14.86
CA ASP A 351 13.12 -28.64 15.12
C ASP A 351 14.15 -29.48 14.34
N LYS A 352 13.99 -30.81 14.34
CA LYS A 352 14.85 -31.69 13.55
C LYS A 352 14.75 -31.40 12.06
N ALA A 353 13.54 -31.23 11.52
CA ALA A 353 13.35 -30.91 10.10
C ALA A 353 13.89 -29.52 9.73
N LYS A 354 13.79 -28.54 10.64
CA LYS A 354 14.42 -27.22 10.51
C LYS A 354 15.94 -27.33 10.47
N ILE A 355 16.55 -28.11 11.36
CA ILE A 355 18.00 -28.38 11.35
C ILE A 355 18.44 -29.04 10.03
N GLU A 356 17.69 -30.04 9.54
CA GLU A 356 17.96 -30.69 8.25
C GLU A 356 17.85 -29.71 7.07
N LEU A 357 16.84 -28.83 7.08
CA LEU A 357 16.66 -27.77 6.09
C LEU A 357 17.79 -26.75 6.15
N THR A 358 18.14 -26.26 7.34
CA THR A 358 19.23 -25.32 7.56
C THR A 358 20.57 -25.91 7.14
N HIS A 359 20.87 -27.18 7.41
CA HIS A 359 22.11 -27.81 6.93
C HIS A 359 22.20 -27.91 5.41
N LYS A 360 21.07 -28.07 4.72
CA LYS A 360 21.03 -28.05 3.25
C LYS A 360 21.15 -26.64 2.69
N MET A 361 20.51 -25.66 3.34
CA MET A 361 20.62 -24.26 2.96
C MET A 361 22.03 -23.73 3.23
N ASP A 362 22.64 -23.99 4.39
CA ASP A 362 23.94 -23.45 4.81
C ASP A 362 25.11 -23.86 3.90
N ALA A 363 25.03 -24.97 3.17
CA ALA A 363 26.10 -25.34 2.23
C ALA A 363 26.16 -24.39 1.01
N ASP A 364 25.01 -23.86 0.57
CA ASP A 364 24.87 -23.01 -0.61
C ASP A 364 24.66 -21.52 -0.21
N LEU A 365 23.76 -21.23 0.74
CA LEU A 365 23.46 -19.88 1.26
C LEU A 365 24.59 -19.26 2.09
N SER A 366 25.47 -20.04 2.76
CA SER A 366 26.47 -19.43 3.66
C SER A 366 27.46 -18.53 2.90
N ALA A 367 27.76 -18.83 1.65
CA ALA A 367 28.67 -18.01 0.85
C ALA A 367 27.96 -16.75 0.32
N GLU A 368 26.72 -16.89 -0.16
CA GLU A 368 25.96 -15.80 -0.78
C GLU A 368 25.39 -14.82 0.25
N VAL A 369 24.85 -15.31 1.38
CA VAL A 369 24.38 -14.46 2.48
C VAL A 369 25.55 -13.72 3.13
N GLN A 370 26.74 -14.33 3.24
CA GLN A 370 27.94 -13.62 3.69
C GLN A 370 28.33 -12.50 2.73
N GLN A 371 28.27 -12.73 1.41
CA GLN A 371 28.54 -11.69 0.42
C GLN A 371 27.48 -10.57 0.44
N HIS A 372 26.20 -10.92 0.56
CA HIS A 372 25.10 -9.95 0.61
C HIS A 372 25.14 -9.08 1.87
N ASP A 373 25.37 -9.68 3.04
CA ASP A 373 25.47 -8.93 4.30
C ASP A 373 26.70 -8.03 4.31
N GLN A 374 27.82 -8.49 3.74
CA GLN A 374 29.02 -7.68 3.56
C GLN A 374 28.76 -6.49 2.62
N ALA A 375 28.11 -6.72 1.47
CA ALA A 375 27.75 -5.65 0.54
C ALA A 375 26.73 -4.66 1.12
N SER A 376 25.78 -5.15 1.93
CA SER A 376 24.80 -4.32 2.64
C SER A 376 25.45 -3.47 3.72
N LEU A 377 26.42 -4.03 4.44
CA LEU A 377 27.23 -3.32 5.42
C LEU A 377 28.04 -2.19 4.74
N GLU A 378 28.71 -2.49 3.63
CA GLU A 378 29.49 -1.51 2.86
C GLU A 378 28.63 -0.34 2.35
N ARG A 379 27.44 -0.63 1.79
CA ARG A 379 26.50 0.40 1.34
C ARG A 379 25.98 1.27 2.49
N LEU A 380 25.72 0.68 3.65
CA LEU A 380 25.26 1.42 4.83
C LEU A 380 26.37 2.28 5.42
N GLU A 381 27.61 1.79 5.45
CA GLU A 381 28.80 2.54 5.88
C GLU A 381 29.07 3.72 4.93
N GLU A 382 28.96 3.53 3.60
CA GLU A 382 29.09 4.63 2.62
C GLU A 382 27.98 5.70 2.80
N LYS A 383 26.73 5.27 3.02
CA LYS A 383 25.62 6.20 3.33
C LYS A 383 25.87 6.94 4.65
N GLN A 384 26.46 6.25 5.63
CA GLN A 384 26.78 6.84 6.94
C GLN A 384 27.89 7.90 6.81
N GLU A 385 28.88 7.66 5.95
CA GLU A 385 29.93 8.63 5.62
C GLU A 385 29.34 9.91 4.98
N LYS A 386 28.40 9.77 4.03
CA LYS A 386 27.69 10.92 3.43
C LYS A 386 26.85 11.72 4.44
N LEU A 387 26.35 11.06 5.50
CA LEU A 387 25.51 11.68 6.54
C LEU A 387 26.32 12.24 7.73
N ILE A 388 27.62 11.95 7.83
CA ILE A 388 28.43 12.31 8.99
C ILE A 388 28.51 13.83 9.18
N GLN A 389 28.71 14.57 8.08
CA GLN A 389 28.83 16.03 8.10
C GLN A 389 27.53 16.70 8.58
N LYS A 390 26.37 16.24 8.09
CA LYS A 390 25.06 16.72 8.56
C LYS A 390 24.84 16.46 10.04
N THR A 391 25.29 15.30 10.54
CA THR A 391 25.19 14.95 11.96
C THR A 391 26.12 15.79 12.83
N ILE A 392 27.34 16.08 12.38
CA ILE A 392 28.28 16.97 13.08
C ILE A 392 27.66 18.37 13.21
N ALA A 393 27.23 18.95 12.07
CA ALA A 393 26.59 20.27 12.05
C ALA A 393 25.36 20.36 12.98
N TYR A 394 24.50 19.34 12.95
CA TYR A 394 23.34 19.29 13.86
C TYR A 394 23.73 19.24 15.34
N ARG A 395 24.77 18.47 15.71
CA ARG A 395 25.22 18.33 17.11
C ARG A 395 25.86 19.62 17.63
N GLU A 396 26.73 20.24 16.82
CA GLU A 396 27.37 21.51 17.15
C GLU A 396 26.32 22.59 17.35
N ALA A 397 25.36 22.72 16.41
CA ALA A 397 24.29 23.70 16.53
C ALA A 397 23.41 23.47 17.77
N LYS A 398 23.07 22.21 18.07
CA LYS A 398 22.33 21.85 19.28
C LYS A 398 23.10 22.19 20.56
N GLN A 399 24.42 22.01 20.58
CA GLN A 399 25.26 22.34 21.72
C GLN A 399 25.31 23.87 21.93
N THR A 400 25.43 24.64 20.84
CA THR A 400 25.39 26.10 20.87
C THR A 400 24.04 26.59 21.41
N VAL A 401 22.91 26.10 20.91
CA VAL A 401 21.57 26.45 21.40
C VAL A 401 21.41 26.14 22.89
N LYS A 402 21.93 25.00 23.36
CA LYS A 402 21.90 24.65 24.79
C LYS A 402 22.76 25.62 25.63
N GLY A 403 23.92 26.02 25.10
CA GLY A 403 24.79 27.02 25.71
C GLY A 403 24.11 28.39 25.82
N THR A 404 23.49 28.88 24.74
CA THR A 404 22.79 30.17 24.73
C THR A 404 21.61 30.18 25.69
N LEU A 405 20.81 29.11 25.73
CA LEU A 405 19.73 28.95 26.72
C LEU A 405 20.23 28.98 28.17
N SER A 406 21.39 28.37 28.42
CA SER A 406 21.99 28.35 29.76
C SER A 406 22.47 29.74 30.18
N MET A 407 23.06 30.50 29.25
CA MET A 407 23.48 31.88 29.52
C MET A 407 22.29 32.83 29.70
N GLU A 408 21.23 32.64 28.91
CA GLU A 408 19.97 33.39 29.07
C GLU A 408 19.27 33.08 30.40
N ALA A 409 19.35 31.83 30.87
CA ALA A 409 18.85 31.46 32.20
C ALA A 409 19.69 32.11 33.31
N LEU A 410 21.02 32.10 33.19
CA LEU A 410 21.92 32.69 34.17
C LEU A 410 21.76 34.21 34.27
N SER A 411 21.60 34.92 33.15
CA SER A 411 21.36 36.37 33.16
C SER A 411 20.09 36.75 33.91
N LYS A 412 19.04 35.92 33.85
CA LYS A 412 17.77 36.12 34.57
C LYS A 412 17.89 35.91 36.09
N THR A 413 18.91 35.20 36.57
CA THR A 413 19.10 34.95 38.01
C THR A 413 19.76 36.10 38.77
N GLY A 414 20.29 37.12 38.09
CA GLY A 414 20.97 38.26 38.71
C GLY A 414 22.35 37.95 39.31
N ILE A 415 22.88 36.75 39.09
CA ILE A 415 24.16 36.27 39.66
C ILE A 415 25.38 36.68 38.80
N GLY A 416 25.19 37.22 37.60
CA GLY A 416 26.22 37.92 36.82
C GLY A 416 25.70 39.31 36.50
N GLY A 417 26.52 40.35 36.72
CA GLY A 417 26.16 41.74 36.40
C GLY A 417 25.46 41.77 35.04
N GLY A 418 24.21 42.27 35.04
CA GLY A 418 23.23 41.99 34.00
C GLY A 418 23.78 42.02 32.57
N MET A 419 23.33 41.07 31.76
CA MET A 419 23.73 40.96 30.35
C MET A 419 23.35 42.25 29.62
N SER A 420 24.30 42.81 28.88
CA SER A 420 24.02 44.00 28.08
C SER A 420 22.97 43.69 27.03
N GLN A 421 22.21 44.71 26.60
CA GLN A 421 21.23 44.54 25.53
C GLN A 421 21.90 44.02 24.24
N GLU A 422 23.10 44.52 23.92
CA GLU A 422 23.88 44.08 22.76
C GLU A 422 24.28 42.59 22.85
N ASP A 423 24.70 42.10 24.03
CA ASP A 423 25.04 40.69 24.22
C ASP A 423 23.80 39.79 24.13
N SER A 424 22.65 40.28 24.61
CA SER A 424 21.37 39.58 24.50
C SER A 424 20.94 39.44 23.03
N GLU A 425 21.07 40.50 22.23
CA GLU A 425 20.76 40.49 20.79
C GLU A 425 21.70 39.55 20.02
N LYS A 426 23.02 39.57 20.32
CA LYS A 426 23.99 38.63 19.74
C LYS A 426 23.66 37.18 20.08
N LEU A 427 23.23 36.91 21.31
CA LEU A 427 22.84 35.57 21.75
C LEU A 427 21.57 35.09 21.07
N GLN A 428 20.59 35.97 20.90
CA GLN A 428 19.36 35.65 20.19
C GLN A 428 19.64 35.34 18.71
N LYS A 429 20.41 36.19 18.02
CA LYS A 429 20.78 35.96 16.62
C LYS A 429 21.55 34.64 16.44
N SER A 430 22.54 34.38 17.29
CA SER A 430 23.28 33.11 17.27
C SER A 430 22.36 31.91 17.50
N ARG A 431 21.36 32.03 18.37
CA ARG A 431 20.38 30.97 18.60
C ARG A 431 19.50 30.71 17.37
N GLU A 432 19.03 31.75 16.71
CA GLU A 432 18.19 31.64 15.49
C GLU A 432 18.97 30.97 14.35
N GLU A 433 20.20 31.41 14.07
CA GLU A 433 21.09 30.80 13.06
C GLU A 433 21.33 29.30 13.34
N ASN A 434 21.55 28.93 14.61
CA ASN A 434 21.76 27.53 14.96
C ASN A 434 20.47 26.70 14.94
N LEU A 435 19.30 27.30 15.17
CA LEU A 435 18.01 26.61 15.01
C LEU A 435 17.71 26.30 13.53
N GLU A 436 18.09 27.20 12.62
CA GLU A 436 18.01 26.97 11.17
C GLU A 436 18.93 25.82 10.74
N ILE A 437 20.20 25.84 11.15
CA ILE A 437 21.16 24.74 10.90
C ILE A 437 20.62 23.41 11.46
N MET A 438 20.00 23.42 12.65
CA MET A 438 19.37 22.23 13.21
C MET A 438 18.19 21.75 12.37
N SER A 439 17.35 22.66 11.87
CA SER A 439 16.21 22.34 11.01
C SER A 439 16.67 21.62 9.74
N ASP A 440 17.62 22.22 9.03
CA ASP A 440 18.12 21.71 7.74
C ASP A 440 18.81 20.35 7.86
N ASN A 441 19.47 20.10 9.00
CA ASN A 441 20.23 18.87 9.21
C ASN A 441 19.48 17.80 10.02
N ARG A 442 18.28 18.11 10.54
CA ARG A 442 17.52 17.20 11.42
C ARG A 442 17.21 15.85 10.78
N ALA A 443 16.77 15.88 9.52
CA ALA A 443 16.44 14.66 8.77
C ALA A 443 17.69 13.79 8.56
N GLY A 444 18.81 14.40 8.16
CA GLY A 444 20.10 13.70 8.00
C GLY A 444 20.59 13.08 9.31
N HIS A 445 20.48 13.81 10.43
CA HIS A 445 20.85 13.29 11.75
C HIS A 445 19.99 12.10 12.18
N LYS A 446 18.66 12.17 11.97
CA LYS A 446 17.75 11.06 12.27
C LYS A 446 18.09 9.82 11.44
N LYS A 447 18.37 10.00 10.15
CA LYS A 447 18.74 8.90 9.25
C LYS A 447 20.09 8.28 9.64
N TYR A 448 21.09 9.09 10.00
CA TYR A 448 22.37 8.59 10.52
C TYR A 448 22.18 7.68 11.74
N LYS A 449 21.35 8.11 12.72
CA LYS A 449 21.06 7.33 13.93
C LYS A 449 20.30 6.04 13.66
N GLN A 450 19.50 6.00 12.59
CA GLN A 450 18.85 4.78 12.13
C GLN A 450 19.89 3.83 11.52
N ASN A 451 20.71 4.30 10.59
CA ASN A 451 21.76 3.48 9.95
C ASN A 451 22.75 2.92 10.98
N GLU A 452 23.12 3.68 12.01
CA GLU A 452 24.01 3.21 13.10
C GLU A 452 23.45 1.97 13.81
N LYS A 453 22.14 1.94 14.07
CA LYS A 453 21.46 0.77 14.68
C LYS A 453 21.38 -0.42 13.74
N GLU A 454 21.12 -0.17 12.45
CA GLU A 454 21.06 -1.21 11.42
C GLU A 454 22.44 -1.87 11.22
N ILE A 455 23.52 -1.07 11.18
CA ILE A 455 24.90 -1.55 11.12
C ILE A 455 25.26 -2.38 12.36
N GLU A 456 24.90 -1.92 13.56
CA GLU A 456 25.14 -2.70 14.80
C GLU A 456 24.39 -4.04 14.81
N ALA A 457 23.15 -4.06 14.31
CA ALA A 457 22.37 -5.29 14.18
C ALA A 457 23.03 -6.27 13.20
N LEU A 458 23.41 -5.81 12.01
CA LEU A 458 24.09 -6.64 11.00
C LEU A 458 25.42 -7.20 11.51
N LYS A 459 26.25 -6.37 12.16
CA LYS A 459 27.52 -6.83 12.76
C LYS A 459 27.31 -7.90 13.83
N LYS A 460 26.23 -7.78 14.62
CA LYS A 460 25.87 -8.78 15.62
C LYS A 460 25.43 -10.09 14.97
N ASP A 461 24.63 -10.03 13.92
CA ASP A 461 24.14 -11.22 13.21
C ASP A 461 25.26 -11.99 12.51
N ILE A 462 26.18 -11.27 11.85
CA ILE A 462 27.40 -11.85 11.28
C ILE A 462 28.22 -12.55 12.38
N SER A 463 28.45 -11.86 13.51
CA SER A 463 29.23 -12.43 14.63
C SER A 463 28.59 -13.67 15.27
N VAL A 464 27.25 -13.75 15.30
CA VAL A 464 26.54 -14.92 15.80
C VAL A 464 26.71 -16.09 14.83
N ARG A 465 26.57 -15.86 13.52
CA ARG A 465 26.76 -16.91 12.49
C ARG A 465 28.18 -17.48 12.51
N ASP A 466 29.20 -16.64 12.60
CA ASP A 466 30.59 -17.10 12.67
C ASP A 466 30.85 -18.01 13.89
N LYS A 467 30.23 -17.71 15.03
CA LYS A 467 30.35 -18.51 16.26
C LYS A 467 29.58 -19.83 16.20
N VAL A 468 28.49 -19.88 15.44
CA VAL A 468 27.67 -21.09 15.25
C VAL A 468 28.32 -22.01 14.21
N GLY A 469 28.81 -21.47 13.09
CA GLY A 469 29.53 -22.21 12.05
C GLY A 469 30.86 -22.80 12.53
N GLY A 470 31.58 -22.11 13.42
CA GLY A 470 32.85 -22.60 13.98
C GLY A 470 32.75 -23.73 15.01
N ARG A 471 31.54 -24.18 15.37
CA ARG A 471 31.31 -25.21 16.41
C ARG A 471 31.01 -26.61 15.87
N THR A 472 31.01 -26.83 14.56
CA THR A 472 31.10 -28.20 14.04
C THR A 472 32.44 -28.75 14.50
N LYS A 473 32.44 -29.51 15.62
CA LYS A 473 33.59 -30.31 16.02
C LYS A 473 34.00 -31.10 14.78
N PRO A 474 35.27 -31.09 14.37
CA PRO A 474 35.71 -32.05 13.38
C PRO A 474 35.29 -33.41 13.94
N GLU A 475 34.42 -34.12 13.21
CA GLU A 475 34.15 -35.51 13.52
C GLU A 475 35.52 -36.18 13.54
N ASP A 476 35.92 -36.63 14.73
CA ASP A 476 37.08 -37.51 14.92
C ASP A 476 36.76 -38.81 14.18
N ASN A 477 36.94 -38.79 12.86
CA ASN A 477 37.12 -39.96 12.04
C ASN A 477 38.44 -40.58 12.47
N ASN A 478 38.37 -41.35 13.56
CA ASN A 478 39.41 -42.25 14.00
C ASN A 478 39.05 -43.67 13.50
N PRO A 479 39.43 -44.06 12.27
CA PRO A 479 39.30 -45.43 11.80
C PRO A 479 40.39 -46.29 12.46
N GLY A 480 40.24 -46.63 13.74
CA GLY A 480 41.36 -47.24 14.45
C GLY A 480 41.13 -47.70 15.87
N ARG A 481 40.03 -48.42 16.15
CA ARG A 481 39.97 -49.25 17.36
C ARG A 481 39.19 -50.54 17.11
N SER A 482 39.90 -51.56 16.64
CA SER A 482 39.41 -52.94 16.71
C SER A 482 39.36 -53.33 18.18
N VAL A 483 38.15 -53.52 18.69
CA VAL A 483 37.93 -54.26 19.94
C VAL A 483 38.00 -55.74 19.57
N THR A 484 39.13 -56.38 19.89
CA THR A 484 39.19 -57.84 20.04
C THR A 484 38.54 -58.22 21.36
N LEU A 485 37.71 -59.27 21.27
CA LEU A 485 36.88 -59.91 22.30
C LEU A 485 37.54 -60.11 23.67
#